data_AF-A0A150UQL9-F1
#
_entry.id   AF-A0A150UQL9-F1
#
_cell.length_a   1.000
_cell.length_b   1.000
_cell.length_c   1.000
_cell.angle_alpha   90.00
_cell.angle_beta   90.00
_cell.angle_gamma   90.00
#
_symmetry.space_group_name_H-M   'P 1'
#
loop_
_entity.id
_entity.type
_entity.pdbx_description
1 polymer ?
#
loop_
_entity_poly.entity_id
_entity_poly.type
_entity_poly.pdbx_seq_one_letter_code
_entity_poly.pdbx_strand_id
1 'polypeptide(L)'
;FWRYSFHLFSYQTWILRALMANEFENRVFTCEAGDNRTCSCMYPSILLPQCLIDGNAVLSHYGSEQSAVSYNILILLAIIPTYRLLAWIILKAKNRSNL
;
A
#
# COMPACT_ATOMS: atom_id res chain seq x y z
N PHE A 1 -6.83 21.11 -13.77
CA PHE A 1 -5.41 21.13 -13.35
C PHE A 1 -5.18 20.29 -12.09
N TRP A 2 -5.83 20.58 -10.95
CA TRP A 2 -5.71 19.78 -9.71
C TRP A 2 -6.44 18.41 -9.74
N ARG A 3 -7.43 18.27 -10.62
CA ARG A 3 -8.36 17.13 -10.67
C ARG A 3 -7.78 15.85 -11.31
N TYR A 4 -6.62 15.94 -11.98
CA TYR A 4 -6.06 14.81 -12.76
C TYR A 4 -4.67 14.36 -12.33
N SER A 5 -3.81 15.23 -11.78
CA SER A 5 -2.38 14.89 -11.62
C SER A 5 -2.00 14.36 -10.24
N PHE A 6 -2.72 14.73 -9.17
CA PHE A 6 -2.32 14.36 -7.79
C PHE A 6 -3.11 13.18 -7.19
N HIS A 7 -4.21 12.75 -7.83
CA HIS A 7 -5.04 11.67 -7.28
C HIS A 7 -4.60 10.27 -7.70
N LEU A 8 -4.01 10.13 -8.90
CA LEU A 8 -3.60 8.84 -9.46
C LEU A 8 -2.29 8.32 -8.85
N PHE A 9 -1.53 9.16 -8.16
CA PHE A 9 -0.20 8.84 -7.63
C PHE A 9 0.09 9.49 -6.26
N SER A 10 -0.83 9.39 -5.31
CA SER A 10 -0.52 9.73 -3.92
C SER A 10 0.51 8.71 -3.41
N TYR A 11 1.73 9.17 -3.08
CA TYR A 11 2.79 8.40 -2.39
C TYR A 11 2.23 7.50 -1.28
N GLN A 12 1.22 8.02 -0.57
CA GLN A 12 0.46 7.33 0.47
C GLN A 12 -0.16 6.00 0.01
N THR A 13 -0.76 5.93 -1.17
CA THR A 13 -1.40 4.71 -1.68
C THR A 13 -0.38 3.62 -1.96
N TRP A 14 0.78 3.99 -2.51
CA TRP A 14 1.85 3.04 -2.85
C TRP A 14 2.53 2.48 -1.60
N ILE A 15 2.78 3.33 -0.59
CA ILE A 15 3.29 2.85 0.71
C ILE A 15 2.27 1.96 1.39
N LEU A 16 0.98 2.36 1.42
CA LEU A 16 -0.05 1.58 2.08
C LEU A 16 -0.15 0.18 1.48
N ARG A 17 -0.08 0.07 0.15
CA ARG A 17 -0.02 -1.22 -0.55
C ARG A 17 1.23 -2.02 -0.17
N ALA A 18 2.40 -1.39 -0.10
CA ALA A 18 3.64 -2.06 0.29
C ALA A 18 3.61 -2.55 1.76
N LEU A 19 3.09 -1.74 2.68
CA LEU A 19 2.93 -2.10 4.09
C LEU A 19 1.92 -3.22 4.27
N MET A 20 0.80 -3.20 3.54
CA MET A 20 -0.19 -4.28 3.59
C MET A 20 0.43 -5.60 3.09
N ALA A 21 1.16 -5.59 1.97
CA ALA A 21 1.84 -6.80 1.51
C ALA A 21 2.83 -7.33 2.57
N ASN A 22 3.67 -6.46 3.15
CA ASN A 22 4.65 -6.87 4.15
C ASN A 22 4.02 -7.50 5.42
N GLU A 23 2.86 -7.00 5.88
CA GLU A 23 2.21 -7.53 7.08
C GLU A 23 1.33 -8.75 6.80
N PHE A 24 0.59 -8.76 5.68
CA PHE A 24 -0.44 -9.76 5.40
C PHE A 24 0.06 -10.95 4.56
N GLU A 25 1.21 -10.89 3.89
CA GLU A 25 1.68 -11.96 2.99
C GLU A 25 1.92 -13.30 3.71
N ASN A 26 2.42 -13.26 4.96
CA ASN A 26 2.83 -14.44 5.70
C ASN A 26 2.15 -14.58 7.07
N ARG A 27 1.02 -13.89 7.30
CA ARG A 27 0.31 -13.94 8.59
C ARG A 27 -1.10 -14.48 8.45
N VAL A 28 -1.48 -15.29 9.44
CA VAL A 28 -2.82 -15.84 9.60
C VAL A 28 -3.46 -15.18 10.82
N PHE A 29 -4.68 -14.68 10.65
CA PHE A 29 -5.42 -13.99 11.69
C PHE A 29 -6.52 -14.89 12.23
N THR A 30 -6.66 -14.97 13.55
CA THR A 30 -7.76 -15.67 14.21
C THR A 30 -9.00 -14.78 14.23
N CYS A 31 -10.13 -15.36 13.85
CA CYS A 31 -11.43 -14.72 13.82
C CYS A 31 -12.26 -15.17 15.04
N GLU A 32 -13.06 -14.26 15.59
CA GLU A 32 -13.95 -14.60 16.70
C GLU A 32 -15.12 -15.45 16.17
N ALA A 33 -15.42 -16.56 16.87
CA ALA A 33 -16.58 -17.37 16.54
C ALA A 33 -17.84 -16.58 16.90
N GLY A 34 -18.72 -16.33 15.93
CA GLY A 34 -19.98 -15.65 16.20
C GLY A 34 -20.87 -16.46 17.15
N ASP A 35 -21.87 -15.80 17.73
CA ASP A 35 -22.82 -16.33 18.73
C ASP A 35 -23.44 -17.71 18.37
N ASN A 36 -23.47 -18.08 17.09
CA ASN A 36 -24.06 -19.31 16.58
C ASN A 36 -23.05 -20.43 16.24
N ARG A 37 -21.81 -20.37 16.74
CA ARG A 37 -20.68 -21.27 16.39
C ARG A 37 -20.30 -21.28 14.90
N THR A 38 -20.83 -20.33 14.13
CA THR A 38 -20.45 -20.07 12.76
C THR A 38 -19.39 -18.98 12.75
N CYS A 39 -18.21 -19.26 12.18
CA CYS A 39 -17.15 -18.25 12.03
C CYS A 39 -17.68 -17.12 11.11
N SER A 40 -17.88 -15.91 11.64
CA SER A 40 -18.31 -14.75 10.86
C SER A 40 -17.12 -13.81 10.71
N CYS A 41 -16.42 -13.93 9.58
CA CYS A 41 -15.20 -13.18 9.33
C CYS A 41 -15.43 -12.11 8.27
N MET A 42 -14.82 -10.93 8.45
CA MET A 42 -14.96 -9.79 7.53
C MET A 42 -14.48 -10.10 6.11
N TYR A 43 -13.52 -11.02 5.98
CA TYR A 43 -12.98 -11.47 4.69
C TYR A 43 -13.19 -12.97 4.51
N PRO A 44 -13.85 -13.42 3.42
CA PRO A 44 -13.97 -14.82 3.09
C PRO A 44 -12.59 -15.41 2.72
N SER A 45 -12.14 -16.40 3.47
CA SER A 45 -10.92 -17.17 3.21
C SER A 45 -11.23 -18.67 3.13
N ILE A 46 -10.34 -19.44 2.47
CA ILE A 46 -10.42 -20.92 2.46
C ILE A 46 -10.31 -21.55 3.86
N LEU A 47 -9.85 -20.80 4.86
CA LEU A 47 -9.69 -21.23 6.25
C LEU A 47 -10.89 -20.86 7.15
N LEU A 48 -12.00 -20.41 6.57
CA LEU A 48 -13.28 -20.23 7.27
C LEU A 48 -13.69 -21.40 8.20
N PRO A 49 -13.54 -22.69 7.83
CA PRO A 49 -13.93 -23.79 8.72
C PRO A 49 -13.08 -23.91 9.99
N GLN A 50 -11.94 -23.20 10.07
CA GLN A 50 -11.05 -23.18 11.24
C GLN A 50 -11.08 -21.84 11.99
N CYS A 51 -12.01 -20.93 11.67
CA CYS A 51 -12.04 -19.55 12.16
C CYS A 51 -10.70 -18.82 11.98
N LEU A 52 -10.01 -19.10 10.88
CA LEU A 52 -8.73 -18.50 10.52
C LEU A 52 -8.89 -17.73 9.20
N ILE A 53 -8.20 -16.60 9.08
CA ILE A 53 -8.16 -15.76 7.90
C ILE A 53 -6.72 -15.73 7.42
N ASP A 54 -6.48 -16.31 6.25
CA ASP A 54 -5.19 -16.15 5.55
C ASP A 54 -5.04 -14.68 5.12
N GLY A 55 -3.93 -14.04 5.48
CA GLY A 55 -3.64 -12.67 5.05
C GLY A 55 -3.57 -12.53 3.53
N ASN A 56 -3.29 -13.61 2.79
CA ASN A 56 -3.41 -13.61 1.32
C ASN A 56 -4.85 -13.43 0.82
N ALA A 57 -5.86 -13.86 1.57
CA ALA A 57 -7.26 -13.59 1.25
C ALA A 57 -7.62 -12.10 1.44
N VAL A 58 -6.96 -11.41 2.39
CA VAL A 58 -7.09 -9.96 2.54
C VAL A 58 -6.40 -9.25 1.38
N LEU A 59 -5.21 -9.72 0.98
CA LEU A 59 -4.47 -9.16 -0.15
C LEU A 59 -5.20 -9.31 -1.49
N SER A 60 -5.93 -10.41 -1.71
CA SER A 60 -6.74 -10.60 -2.91
C SER A 60 -7.92 -9.61 -2.99
N HIS A 61 -8.56 -9.29 -1.85
CA HIS A 61 -9.58 -8.24 -1.78
C HIS A 61 -9.04 -6.84 -2.06
N TYR A 62 -7.80 -6.55 -1.65
CA TYR A 62 -7.13 -5.28 -1.93
C TYR A 62 -6.40 -5.24 -3.28
N GLY A 63 -6.48 -6.30 -4.09
CA GLY A 63 -5.88 -6.37 -5.42
C GLY A 63 -4.35 -6.44 -5.43
N SER A 64 -3.75 -6.99 -4.37
CA SER A 64 -2.30 -7.08 -4.21
C SER A 64 -1.81 -8.45 -4.67
N GLU A 65 -1.69 -8.61 -5.98
CA GLU A 65 -0.81 -9.64 -6.54
C GLU A 65 0.61 -9.34 -6.03
N GLN A 66 1.21 -10.26 -5.27
CA GLN A 66 2.53 -10.09 -4.63
C GLN A 66 3.63 -9.64 -5.64
N SER A 67 3.46 -9.97 -6.92
CA SER A 67 4.32 -9.54 -8.03
C SER A 67 4.38 -8.01 -8.23
N ALA A 68 3.39 -7.26 -7.76
CA ALA A 68 3.34 -5.80 -7.89
C ALA A 68 4.14 -5.08 -6.79
N VAL A 69 4.50 -5.75 -5.69
CA VAL A 69 5.13 -5.09 -4.52
C VAL A 69 6.52 -4.55 -4.86
N SER A 70 7.33 -5.34 -5.57
CA SER A 70 8.67 -4.93 -6.00
C SER A 70 8.63 -3.73 -6.95
N TYR A 71 7.66 -3.70 -7.86
CA TYR A 71 7.43 -2.58 -8.77
C TYR A 71 6.97 -1.32 -8.02
N ASN A 72 6.09 -1.47 -7.02
CA ASN A 72 5.62 -0.37 -6.18
C ASN A 72 6.76 0.28 -5.40
N ILE A 73 7.67 -0.52 -4.81
CA ILE A 73 8.83 -0.03 -4.07
C ILE A 73 9.80 0.72 -4.99
N LEU A 74 10.04 0.21 -6.21
CA LEU A 74 10.90 0.87 -7.18
C LEU A 74 10.40 2.26 -7.55
N ILE A 75 9.08 2.42 -7.76
CA ILE A 75 8.52 3.73 -8.08
C ILE A 75 8.59 4.69 -6.87
N LEU A 76 8.35 4.19 -5.66
CA LEU A 76 8.52 4.98 -4.42
C LEU A 76 9.95 5.53 -4.31
N LEU A 77 10.95 4.68 -4.57
CA LEU A 77 12.36 5.06 -4.56
C LEU A 77 12.74 6.03 -5.69
N ALA A 78 12.03 6.03 -6.82
CA ALA A 78 12.25 6.99 -7.89
C ALA A 78 11.69 8.38 -7.58
N ILE A 79 10.56 8.46 -6.87
CA ILE A 79 9.84 9.71 -6.60
C ILE A 79 10.54 10.59 -5.56
N ILE A 80 11.05 10.01 -4.48
CA ILE A 80 11.74 10.74 -3.40
C ILE A 80 12.92 11.58 -3.93
N PRO A 81 13.91 11.02 -4.64
CA PRO A 81 15.03 11.79 -5.16
C PRO A 81 14.58 12.79 -6.24
N THR A 82 13.58 12.43 -7.05
CA THR A 82 13.03 13.35 -8.07
C THR A 82 12.50 14.63 -7.42
N TYR A 83 11.68 14.54 -6.37
CA TYR A 83 11.20 15.73 -5.66
C TYR A 83 12.32 16.50 -4.95
N ARG A 84 13.32 15.80 -4.41
CA ARG A 84 14.49 16.45 -3.78
C ARG A 84 15.32 17.24 -4.78
N LEU A 85 15.55 16.68 -5.97
CA LEU A 85 16.28 17.33 -7.06
C LEU A 85 15.51 18.54 -7.59
N LEU A 86 14.20 18.42 -7.82
CA LEU A 86 13.35 19.52 -8.25
C LEU A 86 13.37 20.67 -7.22
N ALA A 87 13.21 20.37 -5.94
CA ALA A 87 13.28 21.37 -4.87
C ALA A 87 14.65 22.08 -4.82
N TRP A 88 15.74 21.33 -4.96
CA TRP A 88 17.09 21.88 -5.02
C TRP A 88 17.31 22.81 -6.22
N ILE A 89 16.83 22.42 -7.41
CA ILE A 89 16.91 23.23 -8.63
C ILE A 89 16.17 24.56 -8.44
N ILE A 90 14.94 24.52 -7.89
CA ILE A 90 14.13 25.72 -7.63
C ILE A 90 14.83 26.65 -6.63
N LEU A 91 15.34 26.10 -5.52
CA LEU A 91 16.08 26.87 -4.53
C LEU A 91 17.34 27.50 -5.10
N LYS A 92 18.09 26.75 -5.92
CA LYS A 92 19.31 27.24 -6.57
C LYS A 92 19.01 28.33 -7.60
N ALA A 93 17.94 28.18 -8.38
CA ALA A 93 17.50 29.21 -9.34
C ALA A 93 17.10 30.51 -8.61
N LYS A 94 16.32 30.40 -7.53
CA LYS A 94 15.94 31.56 -6.70
C LYS A 94 17.13 32.24 -6.02
N ASN A 95 18.11 31.45 -5.55
CA ASN A 95 19.32 32.01 -4.93
C ASN A 95 20.17 32.80 -5.94
N ARG A 96 20.19 32.35 -7.21
CA ARG A 96 20.94 33.01 -8.30
C ARG A 96 20.27 34.29 -8.82
N SER A 97 18.98 34.49 -8.58
CA SER A 97 18.25 35.70 -9.02
C SER A 97 18.19 36.81 -7.98
N ASN A 98 18.72 36.60 -6.77
CA ASN A 98 18.85 37.61 -5.70
C ASN A 98 20.27 38.20 -5.62
N LEU A 99 21.10 37.93 -6.63
CA LEU A 99 22.48 38.37 -6.81
C LEU A 99 22.56 39.13 -8.14
#